data_AF-Q54PG4-F1
#
_entry.id   AF-Q54PG4-F1
#
_cell.length_a   1.000
_cell.length_b   1.000
_cell.length_c   1.000
_cell.angle_alpha   90.00
_cell.angle_beta   90.00
_cell.angle_gamma   90.00
#
_symmetry.space_group_name_H-M   'P 1'
#
loop_
_entity.id
_entity.type
_entity.pdbx_description
1 polymer ?
#
loop_
_entity_poly.entity_id
_entity_poly.type
_entity_poly.pdbx_seq_one_letter_code
_entity_poly.pdbx_strand_id
1 'polypeptide(L)'
;MSEKETIESLKEEIEIHDRNKSNKGYLPKESYNQVTYDYSKEEEQAKLAHLPKKYLKESENDDKHFIDPLANLTPAQRKVYELRKKLETTKSVIYKSVVDEHKRIHQGAQDEIEEKKRLYKEKIKQEEEEMKKQGLDPQKERLKNQIAEEIKPNKKEKKKDSIVKDKSNTYSDEHVYNSYKKRVKEMEKFHNSEHFKKVVSNEDVKESGDSINNNKYEYGKSIEIPRDNINAMKQELLKNQENRRSFKRKSFKEEEDINYINEENRLFNQKVSRAYDKYTVETRQNLERGTAL
;
A
#
# COMPACT_ATOMS: atom_id res chain seq x y z
N MET A 1 15.09 -42.41 6.30
CA MET A 1 13.96 -43.27 6.73
C MET A 1 13.02 -42.41 7.55
N SER A 2 11.89 -41.87 7.10
CA SER A 2 11.18 -41.89 5.83
C SER A 2 10.44 -40.55 5.75
N GLU A 3 10.76 -39.79 4.70
CA GLU A 3 10.15 -38.56 4.25
C GLU A 3 8.62 -38.68 4.12
N LYS A 4 7.90 -37.69 4.65
CA LYS A 4 6.54 -37.20 4.30
C LYS A 4 5.73 -36.95 5.57
N GLU A 5 6.06 -35.86 6.27
CA GLU A 5 5.05 -35.16 7.07
C GLU A 5 3.94 -34.73 6.09
N THR A 6 2.79 -35.40 6.19
CA THR A 6 1.63 -35.17 5.33
C THR A 6 1.11 -33.74 5.55
N ILE A 7 0.56 -33.11 4.51
CA ILE A 7 -0.06 -31.76 4.60
C ILE A 7 -1.00 -31.61 5.80
N GLU A 8 -1.66 -32.70 6.19
CA GLU A 8 -2.58 -32.74 7.33
C GLU A 8 -1.89 -32.57 8.70
N SER A 9 -0.67 -33.09 8.89
CA SER A 9 0.06 -32.92 10.15
C SER A 9 0.50 -31.45 10.35
N LEU A 10 0.84 -30.76 9.25
CA LEU A 10 1.17 -29.33 9.28
C LEU A 10 -0.06 -28.46 9.60
N LYS A 11 -1.24 -28.82 9.11
CA LYS A 11 -2.50 -28.13 9.47
C LYS A 11 -2.81 -28.27 10.95
N GLU A 12 -2.66 -29.48 11.50
CA GLU A 12 -2.89 -29.75 12.91
C GLU A 12 -1.91 -28.98 13.81
N GLU A 13 -0.63 -28.90 13.42
CA GLU A 13 0.40 -28.11 14.12
C GLU A 13 0.05 -26.61 14.16
N ILE A 14 -0.47 -26.05 13.05
CA ILE A 14 -0.92 -24.65 12.97
C ILE A 14 -2.12 -24.41 13.88
N GLU A 15 -3.10 -25.31 13.89
CA GLU A 15 -4.32 -25.17 14.69
C GLU A 15 -4.06 -25.29 16.21
N ILE A 16 -3.06 -26.10 16.60
CA ILE A 16 -2.58 -26.17 17.99
C ILE A 16 -1.84 -24.88 18.37
N HIS A 17 -1.00 -24.35 17.48
CA HIS A 17 -0.26 -23.11 17.74
C HIS A 17 -1.18 -21.90 17.91
N ASP A 18 -2.23 -21.77 17.09
CA ASP A 18 -3.21 -20.68 17.20
C ASP A 18 -4.05 -20.77 18.49
N ARG A 19 -4.41 -21.99 18.93
CA ARG A 19 -5.03 -22.22 20.25
C ARG A 19 -4.11 -21.84 21.41
N ASN A 20 -2.81 -22.09 21.29
CA ASN A 20 -1.83 -21.70 22.31
C ASN A 20 -1.55 -20.19 22.33
N LYS A 21 -1.69 -19.51 21.18
CA LYS A 21 -1.48 -18.06 21.05
C LYS A 21 -2.65 -17.25 21.59
N SER A 22 -3.89 -17.76 21.52
CA SER A 22 -5.06 -17.11 22.14
C SER A 22 -5.03 -17.18 23.68
N ASN A 23 -4.35 -18.18 24.26
CA ASN A 23 -4.22 -18.37 25.70
C ASN A 23 -3.02 -17.65 26.35
N LYS A 24 -2.07 -17.13 25.57
CA LYS A 24 -0.97 -16.31 26.11
C LYS A 24 -1.28 -14.83 25.94
N GLY A 25 -1.65 -14.19 27.06
CA GLY A 25 -1.85 -12.74 27.16
C GLY A 25 -0.67 -11.98 26.53
N TYR A 26 -1.01 -10.94 25.76
CA TYR A 26 -0.06 -10.12 25.03
C TYR A 26 0.87 -9.37 26.00
N LEU A 27 2.17 -9.68 25.99
CA LEU A 27 3.21 -8.83 26.58
C LEU A 27 3.81 -7.98 25.46
N PRO A 28 3.80 -6.63 25.57
CA PRO A 28 4.41 -5.77 24.57
C PRO A 28 5.92 -6.04 24.53
N LYS A 29 6.44 -6.46 23.37
CA LYS A 29 7.88 -6.53 23.12
C LYS A 29 8.41 -5.09 23.00
N GLU A 30 9.42 -4.78 23.80
CA GLU A 30 10.13 -3.50 23.80
C GLU A 30 10.50 -3.08 22.37
N SER A 31 10.14 -1.85 22.02
CA SER A 31 10.37 -1.31 20.68
C SER A 31 11.87 -1.25 20.40
N TYR A 32 12.30 -1.96 19.38
CA TYR A 32 13.69 -2.03 18.88
C TYR A 32 14.24 -0.70 18.31
N ASN A 33 13.55 0.43 18.52
CA ASN A 33 13.82 1.71 17.87
C ASN A 33 14.62 2.70 18.75
N GLN A 34 15.38 2.25 19.74
CA GLN A 34 16.22 3.13 20.58
C GLN A 34 17.70 2.77 20.66
N VAL A 35 18.20 1.82 19.87
CA VAL A 35 19.65 1.60 19.76
C VAL A 35 20.21 2.53 18.67
N THR A 36 20.63 3.73 19.06
CA THR A 36 21.48 4.58 18.22
C THR A 36 22.86 3.92 18.12
N TYR A 37 23.16 3.29 16.99
CA TYR A 37 24.52 2.81 16.70
C TYR A 37 25.41 4.01 16.34
N ASP A 38 26.57 4.11 16.99
CA ASP A 38 27.61 5.09 16.65
C ASP A 38 28.41 4.59 15.45
N TYR A 39 28.11 5.12 14.27
CA TYR A 39 28.72 4.74 12.98
C TYR A 39 30.11 5.35 12.74
N SER A 40 30.70 6.07 13.70
CA SER A 40 31.99 6.76 13.52
C SER A 40 33.11 5.82 13.04
N LYS A 41 33.21 4.62 13.61
CA LYS A 41 34.23 3.62 13.23
C LYS A 41 34.02 3.04 11.83
N GLU A 42 32.77 2.84 11.42
CA GLU A 42 32.43 2.31 10.09
C GLU A 42 32.67 3.37 9.00
N GLU A 43 32.42 4.65 9.29
CA GLU A 43 32.83 5.74 8.40
C GLU A 43 34.35 5.82 8.21
N GLU A 44 35.14 5.66 9.27
CA GLU A 44 36.60 5.64 9.18
C GLU A 44 37.10 4.47 8.33
N GLN A 45 36.54 3.27 8.54
CA GLN A 45 36.87 2.10 7.71
C GLN A 45 36.47 2.29 6.24
N ALA A 46 35.31 2.89 5.97
CA ALA A 46 34.87 3.19 4.61
C ALA A 46 35.80 4.20 3.90
N LYS A 47 36.28 5.23 4.62
CA LYS A 47 37.28 6.18 4.11
C LYS A 47 38.60 5.48 3.77
N LEU A 48 39.03 4.54 4.60
CA LEU A 48 40.26 3.76 4.37
C LEU A 48 40.13 2.73 3.24
N ALA A 49 38.93 2.17 3.00
CA ALA A 49 38.70 1.13 1.99
C ALA A 49 38.90 1.61 0.53
N HIS A 50 38.79 2.91 0.27
CA HIS A 50 38.94 3.49 -1.07
C HIS A 50 40.41 3.80 -1.42
N LEU A 51 41.32 3.72 -0.45
CA LEU A 51 42.74 3.89 -0.70
C LEU A 51 43.30 2.58 -1.30
N PRO A 52 44.06 2.64 -2.41
CA PRO A 52 44.70 1.46 -2.97
C PRO A 52 45.54 0.78 -1.90
N LYS A 53 45.39 -0.56 -1.72
CA LYS A 53 46.11 -1.38 -0.74
C LYS A 53 47.65 -1.23 -0.76
N LYS A 54 48.20 -0.58 -1.79
CA LYS A 54 49.61 -0.23 -1.92
C LYS A 54 50.09 0.85 -0.93
N TYR A 55 49.17 1.55 -0.26
CA TYR A 55 49.47 2.66 0.66
C TYR A 55 49.13 2.39 2.14
N LEU A 56 48.73 1.17 2.48
CA LEU A 56 48.23 0.78 3.82
C LEU A 56 49.13 -0.20 4.56
N LYS A 57 50.44 -0.19 4.25
CA LYS A 57 51.44 -0.95 5.00
C LYS A 57 52.26 0.03 5.83
N GLU A 58 51.99 0.04 7.13
CA GLU A 58 52.90 0.57 8.14
C GLU A 58 54.19 -0.23 8.06
N SER A 59 55.16 0.29 7.29
CA SER A 59 56.55 -0.11 7.38
C SER A 59 57.33 1.12 7.80
N GLU A 60 57.59 1.21 9.09
CA GLU A 60 58.76 1.87 9.64
C GLU A 60 59.98 1.39 8.83
N ASN A 61 60.85 2.31 8.39
CA ASN A 61 62.04 2.11 7.54
C ASN A 61 61.79 2.24 6.01
N ASP A 62 61.82 3.48 5.51
CA ASP A 62 62.49 3.85 4.24
C ASP A 62 62.37 5.37 4.05
N ASP A 63 63.39 6.11 4.51
CA ASP A 63 63.61 7.52 4.17
C ASP A 63 63.96 7.66 2.67
N LYS A 64 62.98 7.44 1.80
CA LYS A 64 63.06 7.82 0.40
C LYS A 64 62.36 9.15 0.27
N HIS A 65 63.15 10.21 0.15
CA HIS A 65 62.70 11.58 -0.13
C HIS A 65 61.44 11.56 -1.00
N PHE A 66 60.31 11.95 -0.42
CA PHE A 66 59.12 12.30 -1.20
C PHE A 66 59.51 13.53 -2.01
N ILE A 67 60.02 13.31 -3.22
CA ILE A 67 60.27 14.37 -4.19
C ILE A 67 58.89 14.76 -4.68
N ASP A 68 58.32 15.81 -4.08
CA ASP A 68 57.13 16.44 -4.62
C ASP A 68 57.44 16.76 -6.10
N PRO A 69 56.74 16.16 -7.08
CA PRO A 69 57.00 16.39 -8.50
C PRO A 69 56.79 17.86 -8.89
N LEU A 70 56.23 18.69 -7.99
CA LEU A 70 56.08 20.13 -8.16
C LEU A 70 57.28 20.94 -7.67
N ALA A 71 58.19 20.38 -6.86
CA ALA A 71 59.23 21.13 -6.15
C ALA A 71 60.16 21.92 -7.09
N ASN A 72 60.58 21.32 -8.20
CA ASN A 72 61.53 21.93 -9.16
C ASN A 72 60.86 22.75 -10.28
N LEU A 73 59.54 22.89 -10.28
CA LEU A 73 58.81 23.62 -11.32
C LEU A 73 58.71 25.11 -10.98
N THR A 74 58.88 25.95 -12.00
CA THR A 74 58.58 27.39 -11.88
C THR A 74 57.11 27.61 -11.48
N PRO A 75 56.74 28.73 -10.84
CA PRO A 75 55.34 29.00 -10.47
C PRO A 75 54.36 28.87 -11.63
N ALA A 76 54.78 29.26 -12.84
CA ALA A 76 54.01 29.08 -14.07
C ALA A 76 53.82 27.59 -14.44
N GLN A 77 54.88 26.78 -14.32
CA GLN A 77 54.81 25.34 -14.60
C GLN A 77 53.94 24.60 -13.58
N ARG A 78 54.00 24.96 -12.28
CA ARG A 78 53.10 24.40 -11.24
C ARG A 78 51.64 24.66 -11.56
N LYS A 79 51.30 25.90 -11.93
CA LYS A 79 49.94 26.28 -12.34
C LYS A 79 49.46 25.48 -13.55
N VAL A 80 50.32 25.28 -14.56
CA VAL A 80 50.00 24.45 -15.73
C VAL A 80 49.77 22.98 -15.35
N TYR A 81 50.58 22.42 -14.45
CA TYR A 81 50.39 21.05 -13.95
C TYR A 81 49.07 20.89 -13.21
N GLU A 82 48.73 21.80 -12.29
CA GLU A 82 47.44 21.79 -11.59
C GLU A 82 46.26 21.89 -12.55
N LEU A 83 46.34 22.76 -13.55
CA LEU A 83 45.31 22.89 -14.58
C LEU A 83 45.16 21.60 -15.39
N ARG A 84 46.26 20.94 -15.75
CA ARG A 84 46.22 19.64 -16.44
C ARG A 84 45.58 18.56 -15.57
N LYS A 85 45.95 18.48 -14.28
CA LYS A 85 45.36 17.54 -13.33
C LYS A 85 43.86 17.80 -13.16
N LYS A 86 43.45 19.06 -13.00
CA LYS A 86 42.03 19.45 -12.97
C LYS A 86 41.31 19.04 -14.25
N LEU A 87 41.89 19.31 -15.41
CA LEU A 87 41.34 18.94 -16.71
C LEU A 87 41.21 17.42 -16.88
N GLU A 88 42.15 16.64 -16.37
CA GLU A 88 42.07 15.18 -16.36
C GLU A 88 40.98 14.66 -15.42
N THR A 89 40.87 15.22 -14.22
CA THR A 89 39.77 14.89 -13.29
C THR A 89 38.41 15.25 -13.87
N THR A 90 38.25 16.42 -14.50
CA THR A 90 36.98 16.83 -15.11
C THR A 90 36.63 15.95 -16.31
N LYS A 91 37.59 15.58 -17.15
CA LYS A 91 37.38 14.61 -18.23
C LYS A 91 36.88 13.26 -17.70
N SER A 92 37.48 12.75 -16.63
CA SER A 92 37.06 11.49 -16.01
C SER A 92 35.64 11.59 -15.44
N VAL A 93 35.31 12.69 -14.75
CA VAL A 93 33.96 12.94 -14.21
C VAL A 93 32.92 13.07 -15.32
N ILE A 94 33.20 13.83 -16.38
CA ILE A 94 32.30 14.00 -17.54
C ILE A 94 32.09 12.66 -18.25
N TYR A 95 33.15 11.90 -18.50
CA TYR A 95 33.04 10.58 -19.10
C TYR A 95 32.15 9.66 -18.27
N LYS A 96 32.36 9.63 -16.94
CA LYS A 96 31.52 8.85 -16.02
C LYS A 96 30.06 9.31 -16.06
N SER A 97 29.79 10.62 -16.00
CA SER A 97 28.41 11.13 -16.02
C SER A 97 27.70 10.82 -17.33
N VAL A 98 28.39 10.93 -18.47
CA VAL A 98 27.85 10.59 -19.80
C VAL A 98 27.57 9.09 -19.91
N VAL A 99 28.47 8.24 -19.40
CA VAL A 99 28.25 6.78 -19.38
C VAL A 99 27.07 6.41 -18.48
N ASP A 100 26.95 7.02 -17.30
CA ASP A 100 25.84 6.78 -16.37
C ASP A 100 24.50 7.29 -16.93
N GLU A 101 24.50 8.43 -17.62
CA GLU A 101 23.32 8.95 -18.32
C GLU A 101 22.92 8.06 -19.51
N HIS A 102 23.88 7.63 -20.33
CA HIS A 102 23.63 6.68 -21.41
C HIS A 102 23.07 5.35 -20.89
N LYS A 103 23.60 4.84 -19.77
CA LYS A 103 23.04 3.67 -19.08
C LYS A 103 21.62 3.92 -18.59
N ARG A 104 21.33 5.06 -17.93
CA ARG A 104 19.96 5.40 -17.51
C ARG A 104 18.98 5.50 -18.68
N ILE A 105 19.39 6.11 -19.80
CA ILE A 105 18.54 6.26 -20.99
C ILE A 105 18.24 4.90 -21.63
N HIS A 106 19.25 4.03 -21.76
CA HIS A 106 19.09 2.74 -22.45
C HIS A 106 18.65 1.58 -21.56
N GLN A 107 19.00 1.61 -20.28
CA GLN A 107 18.85 0.51 -19.32
C GLN A 107 18.06 0.89 -18.07
N GLY A 108 17.69 2.15 -17.85
CA GLY A 108 17.07 2.59 -16.59
C GLY A 108 15.88 1.74 -16.14
N ALA A 109 15.00 1.34 -17.06
CA ALA A 109 13.90 0.44 -16.74
C ALA A 109 14.34 -0.98 -16.36
N GLN A 110 15.39 -1.52 -16.99
CA GLN A 110 15.96 -2.82 -16.66
C GLN A 110 16.75 -2.77 -15.36
N ASP A 111 17.58 -1.75 -15.17
CA ASP A 111 18.38 -1.52 -13.95
C ASP A 111 17.49 -1.37 -12.72
N GLU A 112 16.37 -0.64 -12.80
CA GLU A 112 15.40 -0.55 -11.72
C GLU A 112 14.75 -1.91 -11.39
N ILE A 113 14.44 -2.71 -12.41
CA ILE A 113 13.88 -4.05 -12.23
C ILE A 113 14.92 -4.97 -11.59
N GLU A 114 16.17 -4.89 -12.03
CA GLU A 114 17.29 -5.67 -11.48
C GLU A 114 17.62 -5.26 -10.05
N GLU A 115 17.60 -3.97 -9.73
CA GLU A 115 17.79 -3.45 -8.39
C GLU A 115 16.67 -3.92 -7.46
N LYS A 116 15.40 -3.83 -7.89
CA LYS A 116 14.24 -4.37 -7.15
C LYS A 116 14.38 -5.88 -6.93
N LYS A 117 14.85 -6.64 -7.94
CA LYS A 117 15.14 -8.07 -7.81
C LYS A 117 16.28 -8.34 -6.82
N ARG A 118 17.35 -7.52 -6.81
CA ARG A 118 18.48 -7.64 -5.88
C ARG A 118 18.03 -7.39 -4.44
N LEU A 119 17.31 -6.29 -4.20
CA LEU A 119 16.75 -5.94 -2.90
C LEU A 119 15.78 -7.01 -2.39
N TYR A 120 14.95 -7.57 -3.27
CA TYR A 120 14.05 -8.68 -2.91
C TYR A 120 14.81 -9.95 -2.49
N LYS A 121 15.86 -10.32 -3.22
CA LYS A 121 16.73 -11.46 -2.88
C LYS A 121 17.48 -11.24 -1.56
N GLU A 122 17.96 -10.03 -1.32
CA GLU A 122 18.65 -9.66 -0.09
C GLU A 122 17.71 -9.74 1.11
N LYS A 123 16.49 -9.21 0.99
CA LYS A 123 15.45 -9.33 2.02
C LYS A 123 15.11 -10.79 2.33
N ILE A 124 14.94 -11.61 1.28
CA ILE A 124 14.74 -13.07 1.42
C ILE A 124 15.88 -13.71 2.22
N LYS A 125 17.13 -13.35 1.92
CA LYS A 125 18.31 -13.91 2.58
C LYS A 125 18.38 -13.49 4.05
N GLN A 126 18.09 -12.22 4.35
CA GLN A 126 18.01 -11.71 5.72
C GLN A 126 16.94 -12.44 6.52
N GLU A 127 15.74 -12.62 5.95
CA GLU A 127 14.66 -13.40 6.58
C GLU A 127 15.11 -14.86 6.81
N GLU A 128 15.75 -15.52 5.85
CA GLU A 128 16.29 -16.89 6.03
C GLU A 128 17.34 -16.96 7.15
N GLU A 129 18.24 -15.98 7.25
CA GLU A 129 19.27 -15.90 8.30
C GLU A 129 18.65 -15.67 9.68
N GLU A 130 17.63 -14.82 9.79
CA GLU A 130 16.87 -14.61 11.02
C GLU A 130 16.15 -15.87 11.47
N MET A 131 15.50 -16.60 10.55
CA MET A 131 14.82 -17.85 10.85
C MET A 131 15.81 -18.93 11.30
N LYS A 132 16.99 -19.01 10.68
CA LYS A 132 18.08 -19.91 11.10
C LYS A 132 18.61 -19.55 12.49
N LYS A 133 18.76 -18.25 12.81
CA LYS A 133 19.15 -17.80 14.17
C LYS A 133 18.13 -18.20 15.24
N GLN A 134 16.85 -18.25 14.88
CA GLN A 134 15.78 -18.72 15.77
C GLN A 134 15.67 -20.25 15.85
N GLY A 135 16.44 -21.00 15.06
CA GLY A 135 16.40 -22.46 15.00
C GLY A 135 15.23 -23.04 14.20
N LEU A 136 14.57 -22.22 13.37
CA LEU A 136 13.47 -22.65 12.51
C LEU A 136 14.01 -23.02 11.13
N ASP A 137 13.44 -24.06 10.51
CA ASP A 137 13.73 -24.43 9.12
C ASP A 137 13.07 -23.42 8.15
N PRO A 138 13.85 -22.68 7.34
CA PRO A 138 13.30 -21.68 6.43
C PRO A 138 12.33 -22.25 5.39
N GLN A 139 12.50 -23.51 4.97
CA GLN A 139 11.59 -24.12 4.00
C GLN A 139 10.22 -24.40 4.61
N LYS A 140 10.19 -25.03 5.80
CA LYS A 140 8.94 -25.30 6.53
C LYS A 140 8.15 -24.02 6.81
N GLU A 141 8.83 -22.94 7.22
CA GLU A 141 8.16 -21.68 7.56
C GLU A 141 7.65 -20.90 6.35
N ARG A 142 8.35 -20.97 5.21
CA ARG A 142 7.80 -20.46 3.95
C ARG A 142 6.51 -21.15 3.56
N LEU A 143 6.47 -22.48 3.67
CA LEU A 143 5.27 -23.25 3.35
C LEU A 143 4.12 -22.91 4.30
N LYS A 144 4.38 -22.78 5.60
CA LYS A 144 3.38 -22.31 6.58
C LYS A 144 2.83 -20.93 6.23
N ASN A 145 3.69 -19.98 5.84
CA ASN A 145 3.27 -18.65 5.45
C ASN A 145 2.41 -18.65 4.17
N GLN A 146 2.76 -19.47 3.18
CA GLN A 146 1.97 -19.66 1.97
C GLN A 146 0.57 -20.22 2.30
N ILE A 147 0.50 -21.28 3.10
CA ILE A 147 -0.77 -21.88 3.55
C ILE A 147 -1.59 -20.85 4.35
N ALA A 148 -0.96 -20.10 5.25
CA ALA A 148 -1.64 -19.07 6.04
C ALA A 148 -2.16 -17.91 5.17
N GLU A 149 -1.50 -17.58 4.06
CA GLU A 149 -2.01 -16.62 3.08
C GLU A 149 -3.20 -17.17 2.27
N GLU A 150 -3.18 -18.45 1.91
CA GLU A 150 -4.30 -19.12 1.22
C GLU A 150 -5.55 -19.26 2.10
N ILE A 151 -5.39 -19.56 3.38
CA ILE A 151 -6.50 -19.70 4.34
C ILE A 151 -7.12 -18.34 4.68
N LYS A 152 -6.33 -17.25 4.65
CA LYS A 152 -6.87 -15.91 4.93
C LYS A 152 -7.96 -15.61 3.90
N PRO A 153 -9.21 -15.34 4.33
CA PRO A 153 -10.26 -15.00 3.40
C PRO A 153 -9.80 -13.79 2.62
N ASN A 154 -9.62 -13.95 1.31
CA ASN A 154 -9.06 -12.93 0.44
C ASN A 154 -10.09 -11.80 0.31
N LYS A 155 -10.17 -10.95 1.35
CA LYS A 155 -11.15 -9.86 1.49
C LYS A 155 -11.03 -8.89 0.31
N LYS A 156 -9.88 -8.87 -0.36
CA LYS A 156 -9.62 -8.06 -1.56
C LYS A 156 -10.24 -8.69 -2.82
N GLU A 157 -10.13 -10.01 -3.02
CA GLU A 157 -10.73 -10.70 -4.18
C GLU A 157 -12.25 -10.72 -4.07
N LYS A 158 -12.80 -11.07 -2.89
CA LYS A 158 -14.26 -11.02 -2.66
C LYS A 158 -14.84 -9.62 -2.91
N LYS A 159 -14.07 -8.57 -2.61
CA LYS A 159 -14.45 -7.18 -2.93
C LYS A 159 -14.41 -6.89 -4.43
N LYS A 160 -13.37 -7.33 -5.14
CA LYS A 160 -13.27 -7.15 -6.60
C LYS A 160 -14.38 -7.91 -7.35
N ASP A 161 -14.64 -9.15 -6.97
CA ASP A 161 -15.69 -9.97 -7.59
C ASP A 161 -17.09 -9.40 -7.31
N SER A 162 -17.32 -8.82 -6.13
CA SER A 162 -18.57 -8.12 -5.81
C SER A 162 -18.77 -6.82 -6.58
N ILE A 163 -17.70 -6.20 -7.10
CA ILE A 163 -17.77 -4.98 -7.93
C ILE A 163 -18.07 -5.33 -9.40
N VAL A 164 -17.71 -6.55 -9.83
CA VAL A 164 -17.90 -7.04 -11.19
C VAL A 164 -19.29 -7.68 -11.37
N LYS A 165 -19.84 -8.32 -10.33
CA LYS A 165 -21.18 -8.92 -10.38
C LYS A 165 -22.28 -7.85 -10.45
N ASP A 166 -22.88 -7.75 -11.64
CA ASP A 166 -24.15 -7.09 -11.99
C ASP A 166 -24.37 -5.64 -11.55
N LYS A 167 -23.65 -4.72 -12.22
CA LYS A 167 -24.00 -3.28 -12.24
C LYS A 167 -25.37 -3.00 -12.90
N SER A 168 -26.01 -3.99 -13.51
CA SER A 168 -27.26 -3.82 -14.27
C SER A 168 -28.50 -3.75 -13.39
N ASN A 169 -28.46 -4.26 -12.15
CA ASN A 169 -29.66 -4.37 -11.33
C ASN A 169 -29.61 -3.40 -10.14
N THR A 170 -29.67 -2.10 -10.43
CA THR A 170 -29.83 -1.05 -9.40
C THR A 170 -31.12 -1.18 -8.60
N TYR A 171 -32.06 -2.00 -9.09
CA TYR A 171 -33.36 -2.29 -8.46
C TYR A 171 -33.50 -3.74 -8.00
N SER A 172 -32.45 -4.57 -8.04
CA SER A 172 -32.56 -5.92 -7.47
C SER A 172 -32.65 -5.85 -5.95
N ASP A 173 -33.44 -6.76 -5.39
CA ASP A 173 -33.59 -7.00 -3.96
C ASP A 173 -32.24 -7.03 -3.22
N GLU A 174 -31.18 -7.52 -3.88
CA GLU A 174 -29.83 -7.57 -3.33
C GLU A 174 -29.24 -6.17 -3.05
N HIS A 175 -29.46 -5.19 -3.92
CA HIS A 175 -28.99 -3.81 -3.69
C HIS A 175 -29.73 -3.19 -2.50
N VAL A 176 -31.05 -3.38 -2.45
CA VAL A 176 -31.91 -2.89 -1.36
C VAL A 176 -31.51 -3.54 -0.04
N TYR A 177 -31.30 -4.87 -0.05
CA TYR A 177 -30.85 -5.65 1.10
C TYR A 177 -29.48 -5.20 1.60
N ASN A 178 -28.50 -5.01 0.70
CA ASN A 178 -27.17 -4.53 1.07
C ASN A 178 -27.18 -3.10 1.62
N SER A 179 -28.01 -2.23 1.04
CA SER A 179 -28.23 -0.87 1.54
C SER A 179 -28.86 -0.89 2.93
N TYR A 180 -29.87 -1.74 3.14
CA TYR A 180 -30.49 -1.98 4.44
C TYR A 180 -29.47 -2.49 5.45
N LYS A 181 -28.71 -3.53 5.15
CA LYS A 181 -27.67 -4.10 6.03
C LYS A 181 -26.64 -3.05 6.48
N LYS A 182 -26.24 -2.14 5.59
CA LYS A 182 -25.35 -1.02 5.94
C LYS A 182 -26.02 -0.05 6.90
N ARG A 183 -27.28 0.33 6.63
CA ARG A 183 -28.06 1.22 7.50
C ARG A 183 -28.31 0.60 8.88
N VAL A 184 -28.68 -0.67 8.95
CA VAL A 184 -28.85 -1.40 10.21
C VAL A 184 -27.58 -1.33 11.04
N LYS A 185 -26.41 -1.59 10.45
CA LYS A 185 -25.14 -1.49 11.17
C LYS A 185 -24.83 -0.08 11.67
N GLU A 186 -25.24 0.97 10.95
CA GLU A 186 -25.12 2.35 11.45
C GLU A 186 -26.11 2.65 12.58
N MET A 187 -27.33 2.11 12.48
CA MET A 187 -28.38 2.26 13.50
C MET A 187 -28.09 1.46 14.77
N GLU A 188 -27.46 0.28 14.69
CA GLU A 188 -26.98 -0.49 15.83
C GLU A 188 -26.02 0.35 16.70
N LYS A 189 -25.17 1.17 16.06
CA LYS A 189 -24.28 2.08 16.80
C LYS A 189 -25.04 3.16 17.54
N PHE A 190 -26.08 3.73 16.92
CA PHE A 190 -26.95 4.71 17.58
C PHE A 190 -27.74 4.05 18.71
N HIS A 191 -28.28 2.86 18.48
CA HIS A 191 -29.04 2.12 19.49
C HIS A 191 -28.21 1.84 20.74
N ASN A 192 -26.93 1.51 20.57
CA ASN A 192 -25.98 1.27 21.66
C ASN A 192 -25.40 2.56 22.27
N SER A 193 -25.83 3.74 21.83
CA SER A 193 -25.34 5.02 22.36
C SER A 193 -26.25 5.57 23.47
N GLU A 194 -25.67 6.39 24.35
CA GLU A 194 -26.39 7.09 25.44
C GLU A 194 -27.54 7.99 24.97
N HIS A 195 -27.55 8.36 23.68
CA HIS A 195 -28.59 9.20 23.09
C HIS A 195 -29.88 8.45 22.76
N PHE A 196 -29.83 7.12 22.70
CA PHE A 196 -31.01 6.32 22.42
C PHE A 196 -31.92 6.26 23.64
N LYS A 197 -33.17 6.72 23.47
CA LYS A 197 -34.19 6.63 24.52
C LYS A 197 -35.19 5.54 24.16
N LYS A 198 -35.35 4.54 25.03
CA LYS A 198 -36.35 3.49 24.83
C LYS A 198 -37.75 4.14 24.83
N VAL A 199 -38.58 3.76 23.86
CA VAL A 199 -39.98 4.17 23.83
C VAL A 199 -40.67 3.46 25.00
N VAL A 200 -41.08 4.22 26.01
CA VAL A 200 -41.89 3.72 27.11
C VAL A 200 -43.34 3.98 26.71
N SER A 201 -44.05 2.96 26.25
CA SER A 201 -45.51 3.02 26.22
C SER A 201 -46.00 3.01 27.66
N ASN A 202 -46.90 3.94 27.99
CA ASN A 202 -47.56 3.99 29.28
C ASN A 202 -48.46 2.74 29.44
N GLU A 203 -47.92 1.55 29.75
CA GLU A 203 -48.72 0.39 30.19
C GLU A 203 -47.90 -0.75 30.90
N ASP A 204 -46.59 -0.97 30.67
CA ASP A 204 -45.86 -2.13 31.24
C ASP A 204 -44.52 -1.69 31.90
N VAL A 205 -44.25 -1.66 33.20
CA VAL A 205 -44.70 -2.41 34.38
C VAL A 205 -44.55 -3.93 34.23
N LYS A 206 -43.33 -4.40 34.56
CA LYS A 206 -43.02 -5.66 35.29
C LYS A 206 -43.30 -7.02 34.59
N GLU A 207 -42.21 -7.78 34.43
CA GLU A 207 -42.10 -9.23 34.74
C GLU A 207 -42.76 -10.32 33.87
N SER A 208 -43.33 -10.04 32.69
CA SER A 208 -43.82 -11.12 31.81
C SER A 208 -43.06 -11.17 30.48
N GLY A 209 -42.31 -12.25 30.26
CA GLY A 209 -41.45 -12.50 29.11
C GLY A 209 -42.14 -12.72 27.76
N ASP A 210 -43.30 -12.10 27.50
CA ASP A 210 -44.08 -12.34 26.27
C ASP A 210 -44.89 -11.13 25.74
N SER A 211 -44.55 -9.89 26.16
CA SER A 211 -45.33 -8.67 25.83
C SER A 211 -45.04 -8.03 24.46
N ILE A 212 -44.99 -8.84 23.39
CA ILE A 212 -45.03 -8.34 21.98
C ILE A 212 -46.48 -8.32 21.44
N ASN A 213 -47.48 -8.45 22.30
CA ASN A 213 -48.90 -8.53 21.90
C ASN A 213 -49.76 -7.32 22.31
N ASN A 214 -49.17 -6.25 22.84
CA ASN A 214 -49.89 -5.01 23.10
C ASN A 214 -50.15 -4.27 21.78
N ASN A 215 -51.35 -4.54 21.23
CA ASN A 215 -52.03 -3.90 20.11
C ASN A 215 -51.87 -4.48 18.69
N LYS A 216 -52.20 -5.75 18.49
CA LYS A 216 -52.35 -6.36 17.15
C LYS A 216 -53.31 -5.61 16.21
N TYR A 217 -54.18 -4.74 16.74
CA TYR A 217 -55.18 -3.99 15.99
C TYR A 217 -55.14 -2.45 16.17
N GLU A 218 -54.26 -1.90 17.01
CA GLU A 218 -54.18 -0.43 17.19
C GLU A 218 -53.15 0.22 16.26
N TYR A 219 -53.30 -0.03 14.96
CA TYR A 219 -52.58 0.73 13.95
C TYR A 219 -53.14 2.15 13.88
N GLY A 220 -52.27 3.16 13.89
CA GLY A 220 -52.66 4.56 13.73
C GLY A 220 -52.82 5.37 15.02
N LYS A 221 -52.62 4.77 16.21
CA LYS A 221 -52.44 5.56 17.43
C LYS A 221 -51.03 6.16 17.46
N SER A 222 -50.92 7.43 17.85
CA SER A 222 -49.63 8.12 17.97
C SER A 222 -48.86 7.58 19.17
N ILE A 223 -47.90 6.69 18.93
CA ILE A 223 -46.92 6.32 19.94
C ILE A 223 -46.03 7.55 20.19
N GLU A 224 -45.88 7.95 21.45
CA GLU A 224 -44.97 9.05 21.82
C GLU A 224 -43.51 8.59 21.68
N ILE A 225 -42.90 8.91 20.54
CA ILE A 225 -41.48 8.60 20.29
C ILE A 225 -40.61 9.71 20.91
N PRO A 226 -39.56 9.37 21.68
CA PRO A 226 -38.61 10.36 22.19
C PRO A 226 -38.04 11.24 21.09
N ARG A 227 -38.01 12.57 21.32
CA ARG A 227 -37.52 13.56 20.35
C ARG A 227 -36.10 13.25 19.86
N ASP A 228 -35.24 12.69 20.71
CA ASP A 228 -33.86 12.35 20.36
C ASP A 228 -33.78 11.25 19.30
N ASN A 229 -34.65 10.25 19.36
CA ASN A 229 -34.73 9.20 18.35
C ASN A 229 -35.21 9.76 17.01
N ILE A 230 -36.19 10.68 17.04
CA ILE A 230 -36.69 11.37 15.84
C ILE A 230 -35.58 12.21 15.21
N ASN A 231 -34.80 12.94 16.04
CA ASN A 231 -33.67 13.73 15.58
C ASN A 231 -32.58 12.85 14.94
N ALA A 232 -32.28 11.69 15.53
CA ALA A 232 -31.31 10.74 14.97
C ALA A 232 -31.77 10.19 13.61
N MET A 233 -33.04 9.83 13.48
CA MET A 233 -33.63 9.43 12.19
C MET A 233 -33.50 10.56 11.15
N LYS A 234 -33.83 11.80 11.54
CA LYS A 234 -33.71 12.97 10.66
C LYS A 234 -32.25 13.17 10.20
N GLN A 235 -31.28 13.04 11.10
CA GLN A 235 -29.86 13.14 10.76
C GLN A 235 -29.40 12.04 9.80
N GLU A 236 -29.85 10.79 10.00
CA GLU A 236 -29.56 9.67 9.11
C GLU A 236 -30.09 9.92 7.68
N LEU A 237 -31.33 10.42 7.56
CA LEU A 237 -31.92 10.77 6.27
C LEU A 237 -31.17 11.91 5.56
N LEU A 238 -30.78 12.95 6.28
CA LEU A 238 -30.00 14.07 5.73
C LEU A 238 -28.61 13.60 5.25
N LYS A 239 -27.92 12.79 6.05
CA LYS A 239 -26.63 12.17 5.69
C LYS A 239 -26.78 11.32 4.43
N ASN A 240 -27.82 10.50 4.34
CA ASN A 240 -28.11 9.70 3.15
C ASN A 240 -28.39 10.55 1.91
N GLN A 241 -29.10 11.67 2.07
CA GLN A 241 -29.37 12.61 0.99
C GLN A 241 -28.07 13.29 0.49
N GLU A 242 -27.18 13.67 1.41
CA GLU A 242 -25.87 14.23 1.08
C GLU A 242 -24.99 13.21 0.34
N ASN A 243 -24.91 11.98 0.83
CA ASN A 243 -24.18 10.88 0.18
C ASN A 243 -24.69 10.61 -1.25
N ARG A 244 -26.01 10.69 -1.47
CA ARG A 244 -26.60 10.57 -2.82
C ARG A 244 -26.22 11.75 -3.72
N ARG A 245 -26.08 12.96 -3.17
CA ARG A 245 -25.68 14.16 -3.92
C ARG A 245 -24.19 14.11 -4.30
N SER A 246 -23.33 13.65 -3.40
CA SER A 246 -21.88 13.56 -3.66
C SER A 246 -21.55 12.46 -4.67
N PHE A 247 -22.24 11.32 -4.64
CA PHE A 247 -22.01 10.21 -5.58
C PHE A 247 -22.18 10.59 -7.07
N LYS A 248 -23.04 11.57 -7.38
CA LYS A 248 -23.30 12.01 -8.76
C LYS A 248 -22.21 12.90 -9.36
N ARG A 249 -21.30 13.44 -8.54
CA ARG A 249 -20.31 14.43 -8.97
C ARG A 249 -19.07 13.74 -9.51
N LYS A 250 -19.10 13.31 -10.78
CA LYS A 250 -17.84 13.06 -11.50
C LYS A 250 -17.20 14.41 -11.78
N SER A 251 -16.04 14.67 -11.20
CA SER A 251 -15.28 15.89 -11.42
C SER A 251 -14.84 16.00 -12.88
N PHE A 252 -14.87 17.22 -13.40
CA PHE A 252 -14.17 17.58 -14.63
C PHE A 252 -12.65 17.44 -14.38
N LYS A 253 -11.92 16.86 -15.33
CA LYS A 253 -10.45 16.85 -15.32
C LYS A 253 -9.97 17.85 -16.37
N GLU A 254 -9.22 18.85 -15.95
CA GLU A 254 -8.73 19.92 -16.85
C GLU A 254 -7.71 19.42 -17.88
N GLU A 255 -7.12 18.24 -17.66
CA GLU A 255 -6.11 17.63 -18.54
C GLU A 255 -6.72 16.86 -19.73
N GLU A 256 -8.03 16.62 -19.77
CA GLU A 256 -8.66 15.84 -20.86
C GLU A 256 -8.93 16.74 -22.08
N ASP A 257 -8.54 16.28 -23.28
CA ASP A 257 -8.79 16.98 -24.54
C ASP A 257 -10.30 17.26 -24.74
N ILE A 258 -10.63 18.53 -24.98
CA ILE A 258 -12.01 18.98 -25.12
C ILE A 258 -12.54 18.62 -26.52
N ASN A 259 -13.39 17.60 -26.58
CA ASN A 259 -14.05 17.14 -27.81
C ASN A 259 -15.51 17.64 -27.96
N TYR A 260 -15.92 18.63 -27.18
CA TYR A 260 -17.30 19.11 -27.10
C TYR A 260 -17.38 20.64 -27.08
N ILE A 261 -18.52 21.18 -27.53
CA ILE A 261 -18.79 22.63 -27.53
C ILE A 261 -19.69 23.02 -26.35
N ASN A 262 -20.68 22.19 -26.00
CA ASN A 262 -21.62 22.42 -24.91
C ASN A 262 -21.68 21.22 -23.94
N GLU A 263 -22.34 21.42 -22.80
CA GLU A 263 -22.49 20.39 -21.76
C GLU A 263 -23.28 19.17 -22.24
N GLU A 264 -24.30 19.38 -23.07
CA GLU A 264 -25.10 18.28 -23.65
C GLU A 264 -24.25 17.39 -24.56
N ASN A 265 -23.40 17.99 -25.39
CA ASN A 265 -22.46 17.29 -26.25
C ASN A 265 -21.37 16.59 -25.44
N ARG A 266 -20.90 17.17 -24.33
CA ARG A 266 -20.00 16.46 -23.39
C ARG A 266 -20.64 15.17 -22.88
N LEU A 267 -21.89 15.23 -22.43
CA LEU A 267 -22.62 14.06 -21.93
C LEU A 267 -22.88 13.04 -23.04
N PHE A 268 -23.18 13.50 -24.26
CA PHE A 268 -23.36 12.64 -25.42
C PHE A 268 -22.05 11.93 -25.82
N ASN A 269 -20.94 12.66 -25.96
CA ASN A 269 -19.62 12.11 -26.23
C ASN A 269 -19.20 11.10 -25.15
N GLN A 270 -19.47 11.41 -23.88
CA GLN A 270 -19.23 10.47 -22.77
C GLN A 270 -20.10 9.20 -22.88
N LYS A 271 -21.33 9.31 -23.40
CA LYS A 271 -22.21 8.16 -23.66
C LYS A 271 -21.69 7.30 -24.81
N VAL A 272 -21.29 7.93 -25.91
CA VAL A 272 -20.68 7.28 -27.08
C VAL A 272 -19.40 6.56 -26.68
N SER A 273 -18.53 7.22 -25.92
CA SER A 273 -17.27 6.67 -25.41
C SER A 273 -17.47 5.36 -24.67
N ARG A 274 -18.44 5.28 -23.75
CA ARG A 274 -18.73 4.04 -22.99
C ARG A 274 -19.07 2.83 -23.87
N ALA A 275 -19.74 3.05 -25.00
CA ALA A 275 -20.20 1.98 -25.88
C ALA A 275 -19.17 1.63 -26.97
N TYR A 276 -18.52 2.63 -27.56
CA TYR A 276 -17.71 2.47 -28.76
C TYR A 276 -16.20 2.50 -28.53
N ASP A 277 -15.71 3.08 -27.42
CA ASP A 277 -14.26 3.21 -27.19
C ASP A 277 -13.52 1.89 -27.23
N LYS A 278 -14.18 0.80 -26.84
CA LYS A 278 -13.63 -0.56 -26.91
C LYS A 278 -13.30 -0.99 -28.35
N TYR A 279 -14.07 -0.52 -29.33
CA TYR A 279 -13.96 -0.91 -30.74
C TYR A 279 -13.21 0.13 -31.59
N THR A 280 -13.12 1.39 -31.12
CA THR A 280 -12.49 2.49 -31.85
C THR A 280 -11.08 2.84 -31.37
N VAL A 281 -10.45 1.96 -30.58
CA VAL A 281 -9.10 2.17 -30.03
C VAL A 281 -8.07 2.40 -31.14
N GLU A 282 -8.07 1.56 -32.18
CA GLU A 282 -7.12 1.67 -33.30
C GLU A 282 -7.31 2.98 -34.07
N THR A 283 -8.56 3.33 -34.38
CA THR A 283 -8.89 4.59 -35.06
C THR A 283 -8.43 5.80 -34.25
N ARG A 284 -8.64 5.80 -32.92
CA ARG A 284 -8.15 6.86 -32.03
C ARG A 284 -6.64 6.98 -32.07
N GLN A 285 -5.92 5.87 -31.95
CA GLN A 285 -4.45 5.87 -31.98
C GLN A 285 -3.90 6.36 -33.33
N ASN A 286 -4.56 6.03 -34.45
CA ASN A 286 -4.15 6.51 -35.77
C ASN A 286 -4.31 8.04 -35.90
N LEU A 287 -5.42 8.58 -35.38
CA LEU A 287 -5.63 10.04 -35.29
C LEU A 287 -4.57 10.73 -34.42
N GLU A 288 -4.24 10.16 -33.26
CA GLU A 288 -3.20 10.68 -32.35
C GLU A 288 -1.79 10.62 -32.98
N ARG A 289 -1.51 9.60 -33.80
CA ARG A 289 -0.25 9.48 -34.56
C ARG A 289 -0.17 10.41 -35.78
N GLY A 290 -1.25 11.12 -36.12
CA GLY A 290 -1.30 12.00 -37.29
C GLY A 290 -1.38 11.25 -38.63
N THR A 291 -1.69 9.96 -38.62
CA THR A 291 -1.85 9.14 -39.82
C THR A 291 -3.33 8.88 -40.04
N ALA A 292 -3.93 9.56 -41.01
CA ALA A 292 -5.18 9.11 -41.59
C ALA A 292 -4.94 7.70 -42.15
N LEU A 293 -5.82 6.76 -41.77
CA LEU A 293 -5.89 5.41 -42.32
C LEU A 293 -5.72 5.39 -43.84
#